data_AF-A0A352IZU6-F1
#
_entry.id   AF-A0A352IZU6-F1
#
_cell.length_a   1.000
_cell.length_b   1.000
_cell.length_c   1.000
_cell.angle_alpha   90.00
_cell.angle_beta   90.00
_cell.angle_gamma   90.00
#
_symmetry.space_group_name_H-M   'P 1'
#
loop_
_entity.id
_entity.type
_entity.pdbx_description
1 polymer ?
#
loop_
_entity_poly.entity_id
_entity_poly.type
_entity_poly.pdbx_seq_one_letter_code
_entity_poly.pdbx_strand_id
1 'polypeptide(L)'
;MPVSSGASSRLQLIAGLMTLAAMLLALLIDNSPAQAWYDIVHHLPVSLRVGEFAIDKPIILWINDGLMVFFFLLIALELKREVLEGQLATPKAIATPGFAALGGMAVPALIYTAFNAGDPEAMRGWAIP
;
A
#
# COMPACT_ATOMS: atom_id res chain seq x y z
N MET A 1 25.98 11.61 16.48
CA MET A 1 25.33 11.71 17.82
C MET A 1 24.48 10.46 18.02
N PRO A 2 24.61 9.70 19.13
CA PRO A 2 23.80 8.52 19.35
C PRO A 2 22.42 8.96 19.86
N VAL A 3 21.44 9.05 18.97
CA VAL A 3 20.05 9.34 19.33
C VAL A 3 19.41 8.02 19.79
N SER A 4 18.90 8.01 21.02
CA SER A 4 18.04 7.01 21.68
C SER A 4 17.47 5.87 20.80
N SER A 5 18.27 4.84 20.55
CA SER A 5 17.85 3.66 19.76
C SER A 5 16.61 2.95 20.32
N GLY A 6 16.39 3.01 21.64
CA GLY A 6 15.24 2.39 22.31
C GLY A 6 13.89 3.09 22.12
N ALA A 7 13.86 4.38 21.78
CA ALA A 7 12.60 5.11 21.56
C ALA A 7 12.05 4.88 20.14
N SER A 8 12.95 4.85 19.14
CA SER A 8 12.59 4.58 17.74
C SER A 8 12.09 3.15 17.54
N SER A 9 12.75 2.15 18.15
CA SER A 9 12.31 0.76 18.08
C SER A 9 10.93 0.54 18.70
N ARG A 10 10.63 1.19 19.83
CA ARG A 10 9.31 1.14 20.45
C ARG A 10 8.22 1.72 19.53
N LEU A 11 8.50 2.84 18.85
CA LEU A 11 7.55 3.45 17.93
C LEU A 11 7.26 2.54 16.72
N GLN A 12 8.29 1.91 16.16
CA GLN A 12 8.14 0.95 15.06
C GLN A 12 7.30 -0.27 15.48
N LEU A 13 7.53 -0.78 16.69
CA LEU A 13 6.74 -1.87 17.26
C LEU A 13 5.27 -1.46 17.47
N ILE A 14 5.02 -0.25 18.00
CA ILE A 14 3.66 0.25 18.18
C ILE A 14 2.96 0.38 16.83
N ALA A 15 3.62 0.94 15.80
CA ALA A 15 3.05 1.04 14.46
C ALA A 15 2.71 -0.34 13.89
N GLY A 16 3.62 -1.30 13.99
CA GLY A 16 3.39 -2.68 13.54
C GLY A 16 2.22 -3.36 14.27
N LEU A 17 2.16 -3.22 15.60
CA LEU A 17 1.08 -3.79 16.42
C LEU A 17 -0.26 -3.12 16.13
N MET A 18 -0.29 -1.80 15.88
CA MET A 18 -1.50 -1.09 15.49
C MET A 18 -2.02 -1.58 14.14
N THR A 19 -1.15 -1.76 13.14
CA THR A 19 -1.55 -2.31 11.84
C THR A 19 -2.08 -3.73 11.97
N LEU A 20 -1.41 -4.59 12.75
CA LEU A 20 -1.87 -5.95 13.00
C LEU A 20 -3.23 -5.96 13.72
N ALA A 21 -3.40 -5.11 14.73
CA ALA A 21 -4.67 -4.99 15.45
C ALA A 21 -5.79 -4.51 14.51
N ALA A 22 -5.53 -3.53 13.64
CA ALA A 22 -6.50 -3.05 12.65
C ALA A 22 -6.90 -4.17 11.66
N MET A 23 -5.93 -4.94 11.15
CA MET A 23 -6.20 -6.10 10.29
C MET A 23 -7.06 -7.15 11.00
N LEU A 24 -6.72 -7.52 12.23
CA LEU A 24 -7.47 -8.50 13.01
C LEU A 24 -8.89 -8.00 13.32
N LEU A 25 -9.05 -6.73 13.66
CA LEU A 25 -10.36 -6.12 13.85
C LEU A 25 -11.21 -6.15 12.58
N ALA A 26 -10.61 -5.81 11.43
CA ALA A 26 -11.31 -5.88 10.14
C ALA A 26 -11.77 -7.32 9.85
N LEU A 27 -10.88 -8.31 9.99
CA LEU A 27 -11.22 -9.73 9.83
C LEU A 27 -12.33 -10.19 10.79
N LEU A 28 -12.26 -9.79 12.05
CA LEU A 28 -13.28 -10.16 13.05
C LEU A 28 -14.64 -9.54 12.72
N ILE A 29 -14.69 -8.27 12.33
CA ILE A 29 -15.94 -7.59 11.97
C ILE A 29 -16.55 -8.26 10.74
N ASP A 30 -15.75 -8.50 9.70
CA ASP A 30 -16.18 -9.08 8.43
C ASP A 30 -16.69 -10.53 8.57
N ASN A 31 -16.25 -11.26 9.59
CA ASN A 31 -16.68 -12.64 9.89
C ASN A 31 -17.71 -12.72 11.04
N SER A 32 -18.35 -11.61 11.41
CA SER A 32 -19.29 -11.53 12.53
C SER A 32 -20.69 -11.11 12.10
N PRO A 33 -21.72 -11.17 12.98
CA PRO A 33 -23.04 -10.62 12.68
C PRO A 33 -23.05 -9.11 12.35
N ALA A 34 -21.97 -8.38 12.65
CA ALA A 34 -21.81 -6.98 12.27
C ALA A 34 -21.34 -6.77 10.81
N GLN A 35 -21.04 -7.84 10.06
CA GLN A 35 -20.63 -7.77 8.66
C GLN A 35 -21.59 -6.92 7.82
N ALA A 36 -22.91 -7.11 7.97
CA ALA A 36 -23.89 -6.35 7.19
C ALA A 36 -23.76 -4.83 7.40
N TRP A 37 -23.46 -4.38 8.62
CA TRP A 37 -23.22 -2.97 8.91
C TRP A 37 -21.90 -2.48 8.31
N TYR A 38 -20.87 -3.32 8.39
CA TYR A 38 -19.57 -3.04 7.78
C TYR A 38 -19.70 -2.87 6.27
N ASP A 39 -20.38 -3.80 5.58
CA ASP A 39 -20.61 -3.76 4.13
C ASP A 39 -21.39 -2.53 3.67
N ILE A 40 -22.44 -2.13 4.42
CA ILE A 40 -23.21 -0.91 4.14
C ILE A 40 -22.29 0.32 4.15
N VAL A 41 -21.43 0.43 5.17
CA VAL A 41 -20.48 1.54 5.27
C VAL A 41 -19.44 1.41 4.16
N HIS A 42 -18.84 0.25 3.97
CA HIS A 42 -17.74 0.00 3.03
C HIS A 42 -18.13 0.31 1.57
N HIS A 43 -19.37 -0.02 1.20
CA HIS A 43 -19.92 0.19 -0.14
C HIS A 43 -20.81 1.44 -0.27
N LEU A 44 -20.85 2.30 0.76
CA LEU A 44 -21.67 3.51 0.74
C LEU A 44 -21.30 4.37 -0.48
N PRO A 45 -22.24 4.63 -1.41
CA PRO A 45 -21.94 5.40 -2.61
C PRO A 45 -21.72 6.86 -2.24
N VAL A 46 -20.56 7.40 -2.62
CA VAL A 46 -20.20 8.80 -2.38
C VAL A 46 -19.87 9.47 -3.71
N SER A 47 -20.68 10.46 -4.06
CA SER A 47 -20.56 11.25 -5.28
C SER A 47 -20.05 12.65 -4.98
N LEU A 48 -18.99 13.09 -5.65
CA LEU A 48 -18.56 14.49 -5.65
C LEU A 48 -18.82 15.06 -7.05
N ARG A 49 -19.63 16.13 -7.12
CA ARG A 49 -19.96 16.79 -8.39
C ARG A 49 -19.61 18.27 -8.36
N VAL A 50 -18.89 18.73 -9.38
CA VAL A 50 -18.52 20.13 -9.61
C VAL A 50 -18.86 20.48 -11.07
N GLY A 51 -20.01 21.10 -11.30
CA GLY A 51 -20.55 21.31 -12.66
C GLY A 51 -20.86 19.98 -13.35
N GLU A 52 -20.36 19.80 -14.58
CA GLU A 52 -20.47 18.55 -15.35
C GLU A 52 -19.50 17.45 -14.88
N PHE A 53 -18.50 17.80 -14.07
CA PHE A 53 -17.56 16.83 -13.54
C PHE A 53 -18.18 16.09 -12.34
N ALA A 54 -18.38 14.79 -12.48
CA ALA A 54 -18.86 13.92 -11.42
C ALA A 54 -17.90 12.75 -11.21
N ILE A 55 -17.57 12.47 -9.95
CA ILE A 55 -16.87 11.24 -9.56
C ILE A 55 -17.81 10.48 -8.64
N ASP A 56 -18.23 9.31 -9.09
CA ASP A 56 -19.11 8.41 -8.36
C ASP A 56 -18.35 7.14 -8.02
N LYS A 57 -18.03 6.96 -6.73
CA LYS A 57 -17.37 5.73 -6.27
C LYS A 57 -17.72 5.42 -4.82
N PRO A 58 -17.72 4.12 -4.43
CA PRO A 58 -17.91 3.73 -3.03
C PRO A 58 -16.90 4.39 -2.11
N ILE A 59 -17.27 4.63 -0.84
CA ILE A 59 -16.40 5.28 0.13
C ILE A 59 -15.06 4.55 0.30
N ILE A 60 -15.01 3.23 0.16
CA ILE A 60 -13.74 2.48 0.22
C ILE A 60 -12.73 2.95 -0.83
N LEU A 61 -13.17 3.24 -2.05
CA LEU A 61 -12.26 3.71 -3.09
C LEU A 61 -11.77 5.13 -2.79
N TRP A 62 -12.60 5.98 -2.19
CA TRP A 62 -12.18 7.29 -1.70
C TRP A 62 -11.14 7.18 -0.59
N ILE A 63 -11.36 6.29 0.38
CA ILE A 63 -10.44 6.06 1.50
C ILE A 63 -9.11 5.49 0.97
N ASN A 64 -9.17 4.48 0.10
CA ASN A 64 -7.98 3.86 -0.49
C ASN A 64 -7.15 4.89 -1.27
N ASP A 65 -7.78 5.64 -2.18
CA ASP A 65 -7.09 6.66 -2.97
C ASP A 65 -6.51 7.75 -2.05
N GLY A 66 -7.30 8.24 -1.08
CA GLY A 66 -6.88 9.30 -0.16
C GLY A 66 -5.70 8.90 0.72
N LEU A 67 -5.79 7.73 1.39
CA LEU A 67 -4.71 7.24 2.26
C LEU A 67 -3.46 6.90 1.45
N MET A 68 -3.61 6.29 0.27
CA MET A 68 -2.48 5.95 -0.59
C MET A 68 -1.75 7.18 -1.11
N VAL A 69 -2.46 8.28 -1.40
CA VAL A 69 -1.83 9.56 -1.78
C VAL A 69 -0.89 10.05 -0.67
N PHE A 70 -1.33 10.04 0.60
CA PHE A 70 -0.46 10.46 1.71
C PHE A 70 0.69 9.48 1.94
N PHE A 71 0.44 8.17 1.85
CA PHE A 71 1.47 7.14 1.99
C PHE A 71 2.57 7.29 0.93
N PHE A 72 2.19 7.38 -0.34
CA PHE A 72 3.15 7.54 -1.43
C PHE A 72 3.84 8.91 -1.41
N LEU A 73 3.16 9.97 -0.96
CA LEU A 73 3.81 11.26 -0.76
C LEU A 73 4.95 11.15 0.25
N LEU A 74 4.70 10.54 1.41
CA LEU A 74 5.72 10.34 2.44
C LEU A 74 6.89 9.49 1.92
N ILE A 75 6.58 8.38 1.24
CA ILE A 75 7.61 7.52 0.62
C ILE A 75 8.41 8.28 -0.43
N ALA A 76 7.75 9.06 -1.29
CA ALA A 76 8.43 9.82 -2.34
C ALA A 76 9.36 10.89 -1.76
N LEU A 77 8.95 11.57 -0.69
CA LEU A 77 9.80 12.54 0.01
C LEU A 77 11.01 11.88 0.67
N GLU A 78 10.81 10.72 1.30
CA GLU A 78 11.89 9.92 1.90
C GLU A 78 12.85 9.40 0.83
N LEU A 79 12.32 8.86 -0.27
CA LEU A 79 13.13 8.41 -1.41
C LEU A 79 13.93 9.57 -2.01
N LYS A 80 13.30 10.74 -2.17
CA LYS A 80 14.00 11.94 -2.65
C LYS A 80 15.15 12.31 -1.72
N ARG A 81 14.95 12.27 -0.39
CA ARG A 81 16.00 12.52 0.60
C ARG A 81 17.16 11.53 0.44
N GLU A 82 16.86 10.24 0.33
CA GLU A 82 17.86 9.19 0.17
C GLU A 82 18.66 9.30 -1.14
N VAL A 83 18.01 9.75 -2.22
CA VAL A 83 18.64 9.96 -3.54
C VAL A 83 19.49 11.24 -3.56
N LEU A 84 19.17 12.27 -2.78
CA LEU A 84 19.95 13.52 -2.77
C LEU A 84 21.13 13.46 -1.81
N GLU A 85 20.92 12.92 -0.60
CA GLU A 85 21.88 13.03 0.50
C GLU A 85 22.14 11.70 1.21
N GLY A 86 21.41 10.64 0.86
CA GLY A 86 21.46 9.36 1.55
C GLY A 86 22.19 8.25 0.82
N GLN A 87 21.79 7.02 1.10
CA GLN A 87 22.47 5.81 0.62
C GLN A 87 22.26 5.57 -0.87
N LEU A 88 21.31 6.26 -1.49
CA LEU A 88 21.01 6.17 -2.92
C LEU A 88 21.64 7.31 -3.72
N ALA A 89 22.51 8.14 -3.13
CA ALA A 89 23.02 9.33 -3.81
C ALA A 89 23.97 9.06 -5.00
N THR A 90 24.51 7.85 -5.14
CA THR A 90 25.43 7.51 -6.24
C THR A 90 24.89 6.36 -7.09
N PRO A 91 25.17 6.34 -8.41
CA PRO A 91 24.74 5.25 -9.29
C PRO A 91 25.22 3.87 -8.82
N LYS A 92 26.44 3.80 -8.26
CA LYS A 92 27.01 2.57 -7.70
C LYS A 92 26.22 2.07 -6.49
N ALA A 93 25.72 2.99 -5.66
CA ALA A 93 24.95 2.64 -4.46
C ALA A 93 23.49 2.27 -4.78
N ILE A 94 22.89 2.88 -5.82
CA ILE A 94 21.55 2.49 -6.32
C ILE A 94 21.56 1.13 -7.01
N ALA A 95 22.66 0.77 -7.71
CA ALA A 95 22.67 -0.42 -8.57
C ALA A 95 22.18 -1.69 -7.86
N THR A 96 22.74 -2.00 -6.69
CA THR A 96 22.36 -3.21 -5.93
C THR A 96 20.90 -3.22 -5.48
N PRO A 97 20.37 -2.22 -4.73
CA PRO A 97 18.96 -2.19 -4.35
C PRO A 97 18.02 -2.06 -5.55
N GLY A 98 18.44 -1.39 -6.62
CA GLY A 98 17.68 -1.29 -7.87
C GLY A 98 17.49 -2.64 -8.55
N PHE A 99 18.56 -3.41 -8.73
CA PHE A 99 18.45 -4.77 -9.29
C PHE A 99 17.71 -5.72 -8.35
N ALA A 100 17.89 -5.59 -7.03
CA ALA A 100 17.14 -6.37 -6.05
C ALA A 100 15.63 -6.07 -6.13
N ALA A 101 15.24 -4.81 -6.25
CA ALA A 101 13.84 -4.40 -6.42
C ALA A 101 13.26 -4.89 -7.76
N LEU A 102 14.01 -4.76 -8.86
CA LEU A 102 13.59 -5.25 -10.17
C LEU A 102 13.37 -6.77 -10.15
N GLY A 103 14.29 -7.53 -9.56
CA GLY A 103 14.13 -8.97 -9.40
C GLY A 103 12.97 -9.32 -8.47
N GLY A 104 12.83 -8.60 -7.36
CA GLY A 104 11.76 -8.76 -6.39
C GLY A 104 10.36 -8.48 -6.94
N MET A 105 10.24 -7.65 -8.00
CA MET A 105 8.97 -7.41 -8.70
C MET A 105 8.80 -8.35 -9.91
N ALA A 106 9.83 -8.53 -10.72
CA ALA A 106 9.73 -9.27 -11.98
C ALA A 106 9.53 -10.78 -11.76
N VAL A 107 10.21 -11.38 -10.76
CA VAL A 107 10.10 -12.82 -10.52
C VAL A 107 8.70 -13.22 -10.05
N PRO A 108 8.10 -12.59 -9.01
CA PRO A 108 6.75 -12.92 -8.59
C PRO A 108 5.70 -12.66 -9.68
N ALA A 109 5.84 -11.54 -10.41
CA ALA A 109 4.97 -11.21 -11.55
C ALA A 109 5.01 -12.29 -12.65
N LEU A 110 6.21 -12.74 -13.04
CA LEU A 110 6.38 -13.78 -14.07
C LEU A 110 5.83 -15.13 -13.60
N ILE A 111 6.03 -15.48 -12.34
CA ILE A 111 5.45 -16.70 -11.75
C ILE A 111 3.93 -16.62 -11.80
N TYR A 112 3.33 -15.55 -11.29
CA TYR A 112 1.87 -15.39 -11.27
C TYR A 112 1.26 -15.40 -12.67
N THR A 113 1.88 -14.70 -13.62
CA THR A 113 1.40 -14.65 -15.01
C THR A 113 1.48 -16.01 -15.70
N ALA A 114 2.54 -16.78 -15.45
CA ALA A 114 2.66 -18.14 -15.99
C ALA A 114 1.57 -19.07 -15.45
N PHE A 115 1.25 -18.99 -14.15
CA PHE A 115 0.20 -19.80 -13.54
C PHE A 115 -1.23 -19.39 -13.96
N ASN A 116 -1.46 -18.11 -14.28
CA ASN A 116 -2.76 -17.59 -14.68
C ASN A 116 -2.89 -17.40 -16.21
N ALA A 117 -1.98 -18.01 -16.99
CA ALA A 117 -2.01 -17.92 -18.44
C ALA A 117 -3.31 -18.55 -19.00
N GLY A 118 -4.05 -17.77 -19.78
CA GLY A 118 -5.33 -18.20 -20.38
C GLY A 118 -6.58 -17.74 -19.63
N ASP A 119 -6.43 -17.09 -18.47
CA ASP A 119 -7.52 -16.40 -17.77
C ASP A 119 -7.35 -14.87 -17.90
N PRO A 120 -8.12 -14.19 -18.78
CA PRO A 120 -8.00 -12.76 -18.99
C PRO A 120 -8.28 -11.90 -17.76
N GLU A 121 -9.08 -12.39 -16.81
CA GLU A 121 -9.42 -11.66 -15.59
C GLU A 121 -8.28 -11.76 -14.58
N ALA A 122 -7.81 -12.98 -14.31
CA ALA A 122 -6.69 -13.22 -13.40
C ALA A 122 -5.40 -12.56 -13.90
N MET A 123 -5.16 -12.50 -15.22
CA MET A 123 -4.00 -11.82 -15.81
C MET A 123 -3.87 -10.34 -15.42
N ARG A 124 -4.95 -9.67 -15.01
CA ARG A 124 -4.92 -8.28 -14.52
C ARG A 124 -4.21 -8.14 -13.16
N GLY A 125 -4.10 -9.23 -12.39
CA GLY A 125 -3.51 -9.27 -11.06
C GLY A 125 -1.99 -9.44 -11.01
N TRP A 126 -1.28 -9.32 -12.14
CA TRP A 126 0.16 -9.63 -12.23
C TRP A 126 1.07 -8.83 -11.30
N ALA A 127 0.63 -7.64 -10.86
CA ALA A 127 1.39 -6.74 -10.00
C ALA A 127 1.04 -6.85 -8.50
N ILE A 128 0.24 -7.85 -8.11
CA ILE A 128 -0.14 -8.11 -6.71
C ILE A 128 0.97 -8.83 -5.91
N PRO A 129 1.64 -9.88 -6.44
CA PRO A 129 2.69 -10.62 -5.73
C PRO A 129 4.02 -9.87 -5.64
#